data_AF-A0A1G9MJ45-F1
#
_entry.id   AF-A0A1G9MJ45-F1
#
_cell.length_a   1.000
_cell.length_b   1.000
_cell.length_c   1.000
_cell.angle_alpha   90.00
_cell.angle_beta   90.00
_cell.angle_gamma   90.00
#
_symmetry.space_group_name_H-M   'P 1'
#
loop_
_entity.id
_entity.type
_entity.pdbx_description
1 polymer ?
#
loop_
_entity_poly.entity_id
_entity_poly.type
_entity_poly.pdbx_seq_one_letter_code
_entity_poly.pdbx_strand_id
1 'polypeptide(L)'
;MPHAVPAVPGGRPIALWTVERDDYRRTIPSNVRVFVFDRDGDRCVLCGAIQDLTLDHIFPWSLGGEDTVENLRVLCRSCNSRKGARV
;
A
#
# COMPACT_ATOMS: atom_id res chain seq x y z
N MET A 1 34.06 36.73 3.78
CA MET A 1 33.05 36.68 2.70
C MET A 1 32.76 35.23 2.37
N PRO A 2 31.54 34.75 2.59
CA PRO A 2 30.95 33.77 1.69
C PRO A 2 29.71 34.36 0.99
N HIS A 3 29.66 34.17 -0.32
CA HIS A 3 28.63 34.69 -1.19
C HIS A 3 27.31 33.93 -0.99
N ALA A 4 26.22 34.69 -0.86
CA ALA A 4 24.87 34.18 -0.80
C ALA A 4 24.45 33.57 -2.15
N VAL A 5 23.94 32.35 -2.12
CA VAL A 5 23.26 31.71 -3.27
C VAL A 5 21.84 32.29 -3.36
N PRO A 6 21.36 32.71 -4.54
CA PRO A 6 20.03 33.29 -4.68
C PRO A 6 18.93 32.23 -4.52
N ALA A 7 17.87 32.63 -3.83
CA ALA A 7 16.68 31.83 -3.57
C ALA A 7 15.93 31.49 -4.87
N VAL A 8 15.69 30.19 -5.09
CA VAL A 8 14.73 29.70 -6.09
C VAL A 8 13.31 29.99 -5.57
N PRO A 9 12.47 30.73 -6.31
CA PRO A 9 11.10 31.00 -5.88
C PRO A 9 10.22 29.78 -6.22
N GLY A 10 9.58 29.16 -5.21
CA GLY A 10 8.58 28.12 -5.48
C GLY A 10 8.37 26.99 -4.45
N GLY A 11 9.13 26.91 -3.35
CA GLY A 11 8.84 26.02 -2.20
C GLY A 11 9.15 24.53 -2.43
N ARG A 12 9.52 23.73 -1.43
CA ARG A 12 9.41 23.83 0.04
C ARG A 12 10.79 23.58 0.71
N PRO A 13 11.02 24.06 1.94
CA PRO A 13 12.27 23.81 2.66
C PRO A 13 12.49 22.32 2.92
N ILE A 14 13.71 21.85 2.66
CA ILE A 14 14.16 20.50 3.01
C ILE A 14 14.36 20.39 4.53
N ALA A 15 13.31 19.99 5.25
CA ALA A 15 13.43 19.61 6.65
C ALA A 15 14.10 18.22 6.74
N LEU A 16 15.18 18.16 7.51
CA LEU A 16 15.95 16.98 7.88
C LEU A 16 15.07 15.93 8.58
N TRP A 17 14.65 14.90 7.84
CA TRP A 17 14.29 13.59 8.37
C TRP A 17 14.82 12.53 7.41
N THR A 18 15.91 11.88 7.80
CA THR A 18 16.42 10.66 7.17
C THR A 18 15.44 9.53 7.45
N VAL A 19 14.46 9.36 6.57
CA VAL A 19 13.86 8.05 6.34
C VAL A 19 14.23 7.67 4.92
N GLU A 20 15.27 6.85 4.82
CA GLU A 20 15.66 6.17 3.60
C GLU A 20 14.39 5.51 3.04
N ARG A 21 13.87 6.04 1.93
CA ARG A 21 12.77 5.45 1.15
C ARG A 21 13.28 4.25 0.37
N ASP A 22 14.02 3.39 1.05
CA ASP A 22 14.39 2.06 0.61
C ASP A 22 13.29 1.14 1.14
N ASP A 23 12.34 0.79 0.27
CA ASP A 23 11.61 -0.51 0.22
C ASP A 23 10.26 -0.39 -0.52
N TYR A 24 10.24 0.13 -1.77
CA TYR A 24 9.02 0.20 -2.61
C TYR A 24 8.51 -1.19 -3.06
N ARG A 25 9.06 -2.30 -2.55
CA ARG A 25 8.60 -3.67 -2.84
C ARG A 25 8.75 -4.59 -1.63
N ARG A 26 8.35 -4.16 -0.43
CA ARG A 26 8.09 -5.12 0.65
C ARG A 26 7.02 -6.06 0.15
N THR A 27 7.45 -7.24 -0.26
CA THR A 27 6.54 -8.30 -0.60
C THR A 27 5.81 -8.63 0.68
N ILE A 28 4.47 -8.51 0.68
CA ILE A 28 3.63 -8.85 1.84
C ILE A 28 4.17 -10.15 2.46
N PRO A 29 4.55 -10.14 3.75
CA PRO A 29 5.17 -11.29 4.38
C PRO A 29 4.34 -12.56 4.16
N SER A 30 4.99 -13.66 3.82
CA SER A 30 4.30 -14.90 3.44
C SER A 30 3.36 -15.41 4.54
N ASN A 31 3.72 -15.22 5.82
CA ASN A 31 2.88 -15.55 6.97
C ASN A 31 1.60 -14.71 7.02
N VAL A 32 1.69 -13.40 6.76
CA VAL A 32 0.52 -12.50 6.68
C VAL A 32 -0.37 -12.91 5.52
N ARG A 33 0.22 -13.22 4.36
CA ARG A 33 -0.54 -13.69 3.20
C ARG A 33 -1.33 -14.97 3.53
N VAL A 34 -0.66 -16.01 4.02
CA VAL A 34 -1.32 -17.29 4.36
C VAL A 34 -2.43 -17.07 5.37
N PHE A 35 -2.20 -16.28 6.42
CA PHE A 35 -3.20 -16.00 7.43
C PHE A 35 -4.43 -15.26 6.87
N VAL A 36 -4.22 -14.24 6.02
CA VAL A 36 -5.32 -13.48 5.42
C VAL A 36 -6.16 -14.36 4.47
N PHE A 37 -5.50 -15.25 3.71
CA PHE A 37 -6.20 -16.21 2.86
C PHE A 37 -7.02 -17.23 3.67
N ASP A 38 -6.44 -17.79 4.72
CA ASP A 38 -7.11 -18.74 5.63
C ASP A 38 -8.30 -18.07 6.34
N ARG A 39 -8.11 -16.86 6.89
CA ARG A 39 -9.16 -16.05 7.54
C ARG A 39 -10.33 -15.76 6.60
N ASP A 40 -10.04 -15.39 5.36
CA ASP A 40 -11.06 -15.03 4.36
C ASP A 40 -11.61 -16.27 3.61
N GLY A 41 -11.16 -17.48 3.98
CA GLY A 41 -11.64 -18.76 3.49
C GLY A 41 -11.31 -19.05 2.02
N ASP A 42 -10.18 -18.50 1.53
CA ASP A 42 -9.79 -18.53 0.12
C ASP A 42 -10.88 -17.97 -0.81
N ARG A 43 -11.58 -16.91 -0.38
CA ARG A 43 -12.63 -16.25 -1.17
C ARG A 43 -12.52 -14.75 -1.13
N CYS A 44 -13.01 -14.12 -2.19
CA CYS A 44 -13.21 -12.68 -2.24
C CYS A 44 -14.22 -12.24 -1.18
N VAL A 45 -13.84 -11.37 -0.26
CA VAL A 45 -14.73 -10.89 0.81
C VAL A 45 -15.89 -10.03 0.29
N LEU A 46 -15.83 -9.53 -0.94
CA LEU A 46 -16.88 -8.69 -1.53
C LEU A 46 -17.91 -9.46 -2.36
N CYS A 47 -17.51 -10.53 -3.05
CA CYS A 47 -18.41 -11.25 -3.97
C CYS A 47 -18.40 -12.77 -3.81
N GLY A 48 -17.54 -13.32 -2.95
CA GLY A 48 -17.42 -14.77 -2.72
C GLY A 48 -16.73 -15.56 -3.83
N ALA A 49 -16.18 -14.91 -4.86
CA ALA A 49 -15.40 -15.58 -5.89
C ALA A 49 -14.19 -16.30 -5.29
N ILE A 50 -13.83 -17.46 -5.84
CA ILE A 50 -12.69 -18.30 -5.39
C ILE A 50 -11.53 -18.32 -6.40
N GLN A 51 -11.66 -17.58 -7.50
CA GLN A 51 -10.68 -17.52 -8.58
C GLN A 51 -10.09 -16.11 -8.70
N ASP A 52 -8.89 -16.03 -9.28
CA ASP A 52 -8.16 -14.78 -9.51
C ASP A 52 -8.06 -13.88 -8.26
N LEU A 53 -7.76 -14.52 -7.12
CA LEU A 53 -7.67 -13.86 -5.83
C LEU A 53 -6.37 -13.06 -5.69
N THR A 54 -6.49 -11.90 -5.08
CA THR A 54 -5.42 -10.93 -4.83
C THR A 54 -5.58 -10.36 -3.42
N LEU A 55 -4.46 -9.96 -2.80
CA LEU A 55 -4.53 -9.18 -1.57
C LEU A 55 -4.70 -7.70 -1.90
N ASP A 56 -5.61 -7.05 -1.19
CA ASP A 56 -5.90 -5.63 -1.28
C ASP A 56 -5.72 -4.96 0.08
N HIS A 57 -5.07 -3.80 0.11
CA HIS A 57 -5.00 -2.94 1.29
C HIS A 57 -6.32 -2.18 1.47
N ILE A 58 -6.96 -2.35 2.62
CA ILE A 58 -8.16 -1.62 3.01
C ILE A 58 -7.85 -0.12 3.07
N PHE A 59 -6.81 0.26 3.81
CA PHE A 59 -6.22 1.59 3.76
C PHE A 59 -5.05 1.60 2.77
N PRO A 60 -5.12 2.40 1.68
CA PRO A 60 -4.12 2.38 0.61
C PRO A 60 -2.69 2.58 1.13
N TRP A 61 -1.76 1.79 0.59
CA TRP A 61 -0.33 1.95 0.88
C TRP A 61 0.16 3.38 0.57
N SER A 62 -0.34 3.99 -0.51
CA SER A 62 -0.02 5.38 -0.89
C SER A 62 -0.39 6.43 0.16
N LEU A 63 -1.30 6.11 1.08
CA LEU A 63 -1.71 6.97 2.19
C LEU A 63 -1.09 6.56 3.53
N GLY A 64 -0.16 5.59 3.54
CA GLY A 64 0.50 5.09 4.74
C GLY A 64 -0.06 3.76 5.27
N GLY A 65 -0.79 3.00 4.45
CA GLY A 65 -1.28 1.67 4.83
C GLY A 65 -0.17 0.64 5.04
N GLU A 66 -0.26 -0.06 6.17
CA GLU A 66 0.69 -1.10 6.56
C GLU A 66 0.30 -2.48 5.99
N ASP A 67 1.28 -3.38 5.87
CA ASP A 67 1.10 -4.77 5.44
C ASP A 67 0.67 -5.68 6.60
N THR A 68 -0.33 -5.25 7.36
CA THR A 68 -0.86 -5.99 8.50
C THR A 68 -2.03 -6.88 8.10
N VAL A 69 -2.28 -7.92 8.88
CA VAL A 69 -3.43 -8.82 8.67
C VAL A 69 -4.73 -8.02 8.70
N GLU A 70 -4.82 -7.01 9.57
CA GLU A 70 -6.00 -6.18 9.78
C GLU A 70 -6.24 -5.23 8.60
N ASN A 71 -5.17 -4.78 7.93
CA ASN A 71 -5.27 -3.87 6.79
C ASN A 71 -5.34 -4.61 5.43
N LEU A 72 -5.13 -5.93 5.41
CA LEU A 72 -5.18 -6.73 4.20
C LEU A 72 -6.45 -7.58 4.14
N ARG A 73 -6.95 -7.78 2.91
CA ARG A 73 -8.09 -8.65 2.62
C ARG A 73 -7.96 -9.35 1.27
N VAL A 74 -8.63 -10.48 1.11
CA VAL A 74 -8.71 -11.18 -0.16
C VAL A 74 -9.81 -10.58 -1.04
N LEU A 75 -9.44 -10.12 -2.23
CA LEU A 75 -10.35 -9.71 -3.29
C LEU A 75 -10.04 -10.43 -4.60
N CYS A 76 -11.06 -10.76 -5.38
CA CYS A 76 -10.83 -11.17 -6.76
C CYS A 76 -10.38 -9.96 -7.62
N ARG A 77 -9.67 -10.24 -8.72
CA ARG A 77 -9.14 -9.21 -9.64
C ARG A 77 -10.20 -8.20 -10.09
N SER A 78 -11.43 -8.65 -10.35
CA SER A 78 -12.54 -7.78 -10.79
C SER A 78 -13.01 -6.83 -9.69
N CYS A 79 -13.16 -7.31 -8.45
CA CYS A 79 -13.50 -6.48 -7.29
C CYS A 79 -12.36 -5.51 -6.96
N ASN A 80 -11.12 -5.98 -7.00
CA ASN A 80 -9.95 -5.15 -6.74
C ASN A 80 -9.81 -4.01 -7.78
N SER A 81 -9.97 -4.32 -9.06
CA SER A 81 -9.95 -3.31 -10.13
C SER A 81 -11.06 -2.26 -9.98
N ARG A 82 -12.28 -2.68 -9.60
CA ARG A 82 -13.39 -1.75 -9.31
C ARG A 82 -13.11 -0.80 -8.15
N LYS A 83 -12.32 -1.22 -7.16
CA LYS A 83 -11.85 -0.36 -6.07
C LYS A 83 -10.76 0.60 -6.55
N GLY A 84 -9.76 0.10 -7.27
CA GLY A 84 -8.65 0.89 -7.80
C GLY A 84 -9.13 2.05 -8.71
N ALA A 85 -10.26 1.89 -9.38
CA ALA A 85 -10.87 2.95 -10.18
C ALA A 85 -11.55 4.07 -9.38
N ARG A 86 -11.63 3.95 -8.05
CA ARG A 86 -12.36 4.88 -7.15
C ARG A 86 -11.46 5.59 -6.14
N VAL A 87 -10.15 5.34 -6.17
CA VAL A 87 -9.14 5.89 -5.24
C VAL A 87 -8.13 6.75 -5.97
#